data_AF-A0A832GI20-F1
#
_entry.id   AF-A0A832GI20-F1
#
_cell.length_a   1.000
_cell.length_b   1.000
_cell.length_c   1.000
_cell.angle_alpha   90.00
_cell.angle_beta   90.00
_cell.angle_gamma   90.00
#
_symmetry.space_group_name_H-M   'P 1'
#
loop_
_entity.id
_entity.type
_entity.pdbx_description
1 polymer ?
#
loop_
_entity_poly.entity_id
_entity_poly.type
_entity_poly.pdbx_seq_one_letter_code
_entity_poly.pdbx_strand_id
1 'polypeptide(L)' 'MRKRPMLIDERFALSGPHRRWEELRFVVRVAWEFVRSFRALHFVGPCITVFGSARIPREHPYYDLARQVGETIASLGFTV' A
#
# COMPACT_ATOMS: atom_id res chain seq x y z
N MET A 1 17.09 2.54 -8.71
CA MET A 1 16.60 1.85 -7.49
C MET A 1 15.78 0.63 -7.89
N ARG A 2 16.33 -0.57 -7.70
CA ARG A 2 15.67 -1.84 -8.07
C ARG A 2 14.56 -2.11 -7.06
N LYS A 3 13.28 -1.97 -7.44
CA LYS A 3 12.16 -2.47 -6.63
C LYS A 3 12.36 -3.99 -6.50
N ARG A 4 12.82 -4.47 -5.35
CA ARG A 4 12.71 -5.89 -5.00
C ARG A 4 11.21 -6.20 -5.00
N PRO A 5 10.70 -7.13 -5.82
CA PRO A 5 9.31 -7.52 -5.70
C PRO A 5 9.20 -8.28 -4.38
N MET A 6 8.79 -7.57 -3.33
CA MET A 6 8.37 -8.18 -2.07
C MET A 6 6.91 -8.61 -2.23
N LEU A 7 6.64 -9.38 -3.29
CA LEU A 7 5.34 -9.95 -3.53
C LEU A 7 5.21 -11.11 -2.53
N ILE A 8 4.26 -10.99 -1.61
CA ILE A 8 3.58 -12.18 -1.13
C ILE A 8 3.05 -12.82 -2.40
N ASP A 9 3.37 -14.09 -2.62
CA ASP A 9 2.85 -14.79 -3.78
C ASP A 9 1.34 -14.89 -3.59
N GLU A 10 0.57 -14.00 -4.22
CA GLU A 10 -0.90 -13.99 -4.14
C GLU A 10 -1.46 -15.34 -4.57
N ARG A 11 -0.72 -16.06 -5.45
CA ARG A 11 -1.06 -17.42 -5.84
C ARG A 11 -0.95 -18.37 -4.66
N PHE A 12 0.07 -18.23 -3.80
CA PHE A 12 0.22 -19.01 -2.57
C PHE A 12 -0.89 -18.71 -1.56
N ALA A 13 -1.34 -17.46 -1.45
CA ALA A 13 -2.42 -17.11 -0.52
C ALA A 13 -3.80 -17.61 -0.98
N LEU A 14 -4.02 -17.72 -2.29
CA LEU A 14 -5.30 -18.11 -2.89
C LEU A 14 -5.33 -19.58 -3.38
N SER A 15 -4.21 -20.30 -3.26
CA SER A 15 -4.15 -21.74 -3.54
C SER A 15 -4.67 -22.56 -2.36
N GLY A 16 -5.02 -23.82 -2.62
CA GLY A 16 -5.58 -24.75 -1.64
C GLY A 16 -4.64 -25.10 -0.47
N PRO A 17 -4.93 -26.16 0.30
CA PRO A 17 -4.20 -26.47 1.53
C PRO A 17 -2.68 -26.62 1.31
N HIS A 18 -1.90 -25.94 2.15
CA HIS A 18 -0.43 -25.95 2.09
C HIS A 18 0.18 -26.83 3.18
N ARG A 19 1.50 -27.04 3.12
CA ARG A 19 2.20 -27.71 4.23
C ARG A 19 2.17 -26.80 5.45
N ARG A 20 1.89 -27.35 6.65
CA ARG A 20 1.80 -26.59 7.91
C ARG A 20 3.00 -25.66 8.18
N TRP A 21 4.21 -26.09 7.80
CA TRP A 21 5.42 -25.27 7.95
C TRP A 21 5.45 -24.06 6.99
N GLU A 22 4.90 -24.20 5.80
CA GLU A 22 4.78 -23.11 4.82
C GLU A 22 3.75 -22.08 5.30
N GLU A 23 2.62 -22.55 5.84
CA GLU A 23 1.60 -21.69 6.47
C GLU A 23 2.16 -20.94 7.67
N LEU A 24 2.91 -21.61 8.55
CA LEU A 24 3.56 -20.95 9.69
C LEU A 24 4.56 -19.88 9.23
N ARG A 25 5.39 -20.20 8.23
CA ARG A 25 6.35 -19.24 7.65
C ARG A 25 5.61 -18.04 7.02
N PHE A 26 4.48 -18.28 6.39
CA PHE A 26 3.63 -17.23 5.82
C PHE A 26 3.09 -16.29 6.93
N VAL A 27 2.53 -16.84 8.00
CA VAL A 27 2.03 -16.06 9.14
C VAL A 27 3.13 -15.18 9.74
N VAL A 28 4.31 -15.74 10.01
CA VAL A 28 5.45 -14.97 10.56
C VAL A 28 5.86 -13.84 9.61
N ARG A 29 5.86 -14.10 8.30
CA ARG A 29 6.18 -13.08 7.29
C ARG A 29 5.15 -11.96 7.27
N VAL A 30 3.86 -12.28 7.27
CA VAL A 30 2.79 -11.29 7.29
C VAL A 30 2.86 -10.44 8.57
N ALA A 31 3.04 -11.08 9.74
CA ALA A 31 3.20 -10.37 11.01
C ALA A 31 4.41 -9.42 10.99
N TRP A 32 5.54 -9.84 10.40
CA TRP A 32 6.70 -8.97 10.24
C TRP A 32 6.42 -7.75 9.36
N GLU A 33 5.66 -7.92 8.27
CA GLU A 33 5.25 -6.79 7.42
C GLU A 33 4.33 -5.81 8.14
N PHE A 34 3.45 -6.30 9.02
CA PHE A 34 2.64 -5.43 9.88
C PHE A 34 3.52 -4.63 10.83
N VAL A 35 4.45 -5.27 11.54
CA VAL A 35 5.38 -4.58 12.45
C VAL A 35 6.18 -3.51 11.70
N ARG A 36 6.70 -3.85 10.52
CA ARG A 36 7.45 -2.92 9.67
C ARG A 36 6.59 -1.72 9.23
N SER A 37 5.34 -1.97 8.84
CA SER A 37 4.41 -0.93 8.39
C SER A 37 3.97 -0.01 9.52
N PHE A 38 3.65 -0.56 10.69
CA PHE A 38 3.33 0.24 11.87
C PHE A 38 4.50 1.14 12.28
N ARG A 39 5.74 0.62 12.26
CA ARG A 39 6.92 1.45 12.57
C ARG A 39 7.15 2.57 11.54
N ALA A 40 6.86 2.31 10.27
CA ALA A 40 7.00 3.33 9.22
C ALA A 40 5.92 4.43 9.34
N LEU A 41 4.70 4.07 9.73
CA LEU A 41 3.58 5.00 9.87
C LEU A 41 3.47 5.64 11.26
N HIS A 42 4.20 5.14 12.26
CA HIS A 42 4.09 5.56 13.66
C HIS A 42 4.28 7.08 13.87
N PHE A 43 5.15 7.71 13.09
CA PHE A 43 5.46 9.13 13.21
C PHE A 43 4.81 9.99 12.12
N VAL A 44 3.96 9.39 11.28
CA VAL A 44 3.21 10.15 10.29
C VAL A 44 2.15 10.95 11.04
N GLY A 45 2.08 12.25 10.76
CA GLY A 45 1.07 13.15 11.31
C GLY A 45 -0.33 12.84 10.76
N PRO A 46 -1.30 13.75 10.91
CA PRO A 46 -2.65 13.53 10.39
C PRO A 46 -2.60 13.22 8.89
N CYS A 47 -3.11 12.06 8.49
CA CYS A 47 -2.98 11.55 7.13
C CYS A 47 -4.35 11.28 6.50
N ILE A 48 -4.46 11.57 5.20
CA ILE A 48 -5.65 11.29 4.40
C ILE A 48 -5.26 10.29 3.32
N THR A 49 -5.96 9.16 3.24
CA THR A 49 -5.75 8.17 2.17
C THR A 49 -6.74 8.44 1.03
N VAL A 50 -6.21 8.66 -0.18
CA VAL A 50 -7.02 8.89 -1.38
C VAL A 50 -6.98 7.65 -2.27
N PHE A 51 -8.16 7.14 -2.65
CA PHE A 51 -8.30 6.03 -3.60
C PHE A 51 -8.82 6.53 -4.95
N GLY A 52 -8.38 5.88 -6.02
CA GLY A 52 -8.78 6.22 -7.38
C GLY A 52 -8.50 5.09 -8.37
N SER A 53 -9.05 5.21 -9.58
CA SER A 53 -8.84 4.22 -10.63
C SER A 53 -7.39 4.23 -11.11
N ALA A 54 -6.74 3.07 -11.08
CA ALA A 54 -5.39 2.87 -11.63
C ALA A 54 -5.32 2.95 -13.17
N ARG A 55 -6.46 3.12 -13.85
CA ARG A 55 -6.58 3.08 -15.32
C ARG A 55 -6.75 4.45 -15.97
N ILE A 56 -6.86 5.51 -15.16
CA ILE A 56 -7.08 6.86 -15.68
C ILE A 56 -5.76 7.39 -16.28
N PRO A 57 -5.75 7.79 -17.57
CA PRO A 57 -4.57 8.37 -18.20
C PRO A 57 -4.36 9.81 -17.73
N ARG A 58 -3.16 10.36 -17.94
CA ARG A 58 -2.77 11.68 -17.38
C ARG A 58 -3.55 12.84 -17.99
N GLU A 59 -4.02 12.67 -19.22
CA GLU A 59 -4.75 13.67 -19.98
C GLU A 59 -6.24 13.74 -19.56
N HIS A 60 -6.68 12.82 -18.70
CA HIS A 60 -8.06 12.80 -18.25
C HIS A 60 -8.32 13.90 -17.21
N PRO A 61 -9.43 14.66 -17.29
CA PRO A 61 -9.71 15.77 -16.36
C PRO A 61 -9.74 15.34 -14.88
N TYR A 62 -10.17 14.10 -14.58
CA TYR A 62 -10.09 13.56 -13.22
C TYR A 62 -8.66 13.33 -12.70
N TYR A 63 -7.67 13.14 -13.57
CA TYR A 63 -6.27 13.07 -13.15
C TYR A 63 -5.81 14.42 -12.61
N ASP A 64 -6.11 15.50 -13.33
CA ASP A 64 -5.79 16.86 -12.91
C ASP A 64 -6.55 17.25 -11.63
N LEU A 65 -7.83 16.90 -11.54
CA LEU A 65 -8.61 17.09 -10.32
C LEU A 65 -7.98 16.36 -9.12
N ALA A 66 -7.56 15.09 -9.30
CA ALA A 66 -6.91 14.33 -8.23
C ALA A 66 -5.59 14.97 -7.78
N ARG A 67 -4.82 15.56 -8.71
CA ARG A 67 -3.61 16.33 -8.38
C ARG A 67 -3.95 17.57 -7.53
N GLN A 68 -4.96 18.34 -7.93
CA GLN A 68 -5.40 19.54 -7.19
C GLN A 68 -5.90 19.18 -5.78
N VAL A 69 -6.63 18.07 -5.64
CA VAL A 69 -7.06 17.56 -4.34
C VAL A 69 -5.84 17.20 -3.47
N GLY A 70 -4.85 16.48 -4.02
CA GLY A 70 -3.62 16.14 -3.29
C GLY A 70 -2.83 17.36 -2.84
N GLU A 71 -2.70 18.37 -3.70
CA GLU A 71 -2.05 19.65 -3.39
C GLU A 71 -2.79 20.40 -2.27
N THR A 72 -4.13 20.44 -2.33
CA THR A 72 -4.95 21.08 -1.30
C THR A 72 -4.85 20.35 0.04
N ILE A 73 -4.85 19.02 0.04
CA ILE A 73 -4.69 18.22 1.26
C ILE A 73 -3.31 18.51 1.90
N ALA A 74 -2.25 18.53 1.09
CA ALA A 74 -0.90 18.80 1.57
C ALA A 74 -0.76 20.24 2.11
N SER A 75 -1.37 21.23 1.44
CA SER A 75 -1.32 22.63 1.89
C SER A 75 -2.07 22.87 3.20
N LEU A 76 -3.07 22.04 3.51
CA LEU A 76 -3.77 22.01 4.80
C LEU A 76 -2.97 21.34 5.93
N GLY A 77 -1.76 20.82 5.65
CA GLY A 77 -0.88 20.21 6.64
C GLY A 77 -1.13 18.72 6.88
N PHE A 78 -1.95 18.07 6.05
CA PHE A 78 -2.14 16.62 6.09
C PHE A 78 -1.11 15.91 5.20
N THR A 79 -0.74 14.70 5.60
CA THR A 79 0.03 13.79 4.75
C THR A 79 -0.92 13.05 3.80
N VAL A 80 -0.56 12.93 2.52
CA VAL A 80 -1.33 12.22 1.47
C VAL A 80 -0.45 11.24 0.71
#